data_AF-A0A7C5GJM9-F1
#
_entry.id   AF-A0A7C5GJM9-F1
#
_cell.length_a   1.000
_cell.length_b   1.000
_cell.length_c   1.000
_cell.angle_alpha   90.00
_cell.angle_beta   90.00
_cell.angle_gamma   90.00
#
_symmetry.space_group_name_H-M   'P 1'
#
loop_
_entity.id
_entity.type
_entity.pdbx_description
1 polymer ?
#
loop_
_entity_poly.entity_id
_entity_poly.type
_entity_poly.pdbx_seq_one_letter_code
_entity_poly.pdbx_strand_id
1 'polypeptide(L)'
;MDLDTFANISDIVSIPIAIVGVILVLHQLYLTRIEGEKEHLRMKNEMTLNAYSTVRKDLRDVTNRVRKKLNINDMFDHVSEEQIDMIMNDKELRHDVSEMLGLFNKFAVGIKHDIFNIYIINELSGKYFIKTHKQFLPYIKRVRKNSHILYSEYDILVKKLQEIQKENNSCMLKDEDSSIFITLNQLLFSSSENTVKSLTILTIVLMLLSIVAIYINNIYTIPTFLIKIIVMLFVTTLMLIMIQ
;
A
#
# COMPACT_ATOMS: atom_id res chain seq x y z
N MET A 1 -1.08 -5.73 -61.47
CA MET A 1 -1.70 -5.52 -60.15
C MET A 1 -1.55 -4.04 -59.89
N ASP A 2 -2.67 -3.32 -59.94
CA ASP A 2 -2.63 -1.86 -59.99
C ASP A 2 -2.31 -1.28 -58.61
N LEU A 3 -1.65 -0.12 -58.60
CA LEU A 3 -1.19 0.57 -57.39
C LEU A 3 -2.33 0.75 -56.38
N ASP A 4 -3.54 0.99 -56.88
CA ASP A 4 -4.77 1.17 -56.10
C ASP A 4 -5.17 -0.08 -55.31
N THR A 5 -4.82 -1.27 -55.80
CA THR A 5 -5.10 -2.54 -55.09
C THR A 5 -4.20 -2.68 -53.87
N PHE A 6 -2.94 -2.23 -53.96
CA PHE A 6 -2.01 -2.23 -52.83
C PHE A 6 -2.41 -1.25 -51.74
N ALA A 7 -2.90 -0.06 -52.12
CA ALA A 7 -3.39 0.94 -51.17
C ALA A 7 -4.56 0.39 -50.33
N ASN A 8 -5.55 -0.22 -50.99
CA ASN A 8 -6.73 -0.78 -50.32
C ASN A 8 -6.38 -1.92 -49.33
N ILE A 9 -5.38 -2.76 -49.67
CA ILE A 9 -4.93 -3.84 -48.77
C ILE A 9 -4.23 -3.27 -47.54
N SER A 10 -3.40 -2.23 -47.72
CA SER A 10 -2.69 -1.56 -46.62
C SER A 10 -3.67 -0.98 -45.59
N ASP A 11 -4.72 -0.32 -46.06
CA ASP A 11 -5.72 0.29 -45.17
C ASP A 11 -6.47 -0.75 -44.34
N ILE A 12 -6.86 -1.87 -44.95
CA ILE A 12 -7.55 -2.97 -44.26
C ILE A 12 -6.68 -3.60 -43.17
N VAL A 13 -5.37 -3.74 -43.40
CA VAL A 13 -4.43 -4.33 -42.43
C VAL A 13 -4.06 -3.34 -41.32
N SER A 14 -4.06 -2.04 -41.60
CA SER A 14 -3.69 -1.01 -40.61
C SER A 14 -4.67 -0.90 -39.43
N ILE A 15 -5.97 -1.09 -39.68
CA ILE A 15 -7.04 -0.97 -38.67
C ILE A 15 -6.87 -1.96 -37.50
N PRO A 16 -6.73 -3.28 -37.70
CA PRO A 16 -6.56 -4.22 -36.60
C PRO A 16 -5.25 -3.99 -35.84
N ILE A 17 -4.17 -3.60 -36.53
CA ILE A 17 -2.89 -3.23 -35.88
C ILE A 17 -3.09 -2.04 -34.95
N ALA A 18 -3.83 -1.01 -35.40
CA ALA A 18 -4.14 0.16 -34.58
C ALA A 18 -4.98 -0.20 -33.34
N ILE A 19 -6.03 -1.04 -33.50
CA ILE A 19 -6.87 -1.50 -32.38
C ILE A 19 -6.02 -2.20 -31.32
N VAL A 20 -5.09 -3.05 -31.75
CA VAL A 20 -4.19 -3.80 -30.88
C VAL A 20 -3.23 -2.86 -30.16
N GLY A 21 -2.66 -1.89 -30.88
CA GLY A 21 -1.83 -0.85 -30.29
C GLY A 21 -2.57 -0.10 -29.18
N VAL A 22 -3.83 0.27 -29.41
CA VAL A 22 -4.67 0.94 -28.40
C VAL A 22 -4.90 0.05 -27.17
N ILE A 23 -5.20 -1.23 -27.36
CA ILE A 23 -5.40 -2.19 -26.26
C ILE A 23 -4.12 -2.32 -25.41
N LEU A 24 -2.96 -2.41 -26.05
CA LEU A 24 -1.68 -2.51 -25.34
C LEU A 24 -1.38 -1.24 -24.52
N VAL A 25 -1.64 -0.05 -25.08
CA VAL A 25 -1.45 1.21 -24.36
C VAL A 25 -2.40 1.31 -23.16
N LEU A 26 -3.67 0.92 -23.31
CA LEU A 26 -4.63 0.90 -22.21
C LEU A 26 -4.20 -0.06 -21.10
N HIS A 27 -3.69 -1.24 -21.47
CA HIS A 27 -3.18 -2.23 -20.52
C HIS A 27 -1.94 -1.72 -19.77
N GLN A 28 -0.98 -1.09 -20.47
CA GLN A 28 0.19 -0.48 -19.83
C GLN A 28 -0.19 0.64 -18.87
N LEU A 29 -1.16 1.48 -19.24
CA LEU A 29 -1.68 2.54 -18.38
C LEU A 29 -2.33 1.98 -17.11
N TYR A 30 -3.06 0.87 -17.23
CA TYR A 30 -3.65 0.17 -16.08
C TYR A 30 -2.59 -0.37 -15.11
N LEU A 31 -1.57 -1.08 -15.63
CA LEU A 31 -0.47 -1.59 -14.80
C LEU A 31 0.28 -0.46 -14.09
N THR A 32 0.58 0.62 -14.80
CA THR A 32 1.28 1.80 -14.25
C THR A 32 0.52 2.41 -13.06
N ARG A 33 -0.83 2.44 -13.11
CA ARG A 33 -1.64 2.92 -11.98
C ARG A 33 -1.51 2.03 -10.75
N ILE A 34 -1.56 0.72 -10.92
CA ILE A 34 -1.40 -0.25 -9.82
C ILE A 34 -0.02 -0.13 -9.19
N GLU A 35 1.03 -0.05 -10.02
CA GLU A 35 2.40 0.11 -9.53
C GLU A 35 2.58 1.43 -8.78
N GLY A 36 1.98 2.52 -9.27
CA GLY A 36 1.97 3.81 -8.58
C GLY A 36 1.37 3.73 -7.18
N GLU A 37 0.22 3.06 -7.01
CA GLU A 37 -0.40 2.88 -5.69
C GLU A 37 0.46 2.04 -4.74
N LYS A 38 1.05 0.94 -5.23
CA LYS A 38 1.96 0.09 -4.44
C LYS A 38 3.20 0.87 -4.01
N GLU A 39 3.77 1.69 -4.89
CA GLU A 39 4.92 2.52 -4.59
C GLU A 39 4.59 3.61 -3.56
N HIS A 40 3.45 4.28 -3.71
CA HIS A 40 2.97 5.25 -2.71
C HIS A 40 2.80 4.60 -1.32
N LEU A 41 2.24 3.40 -1.26
CA LEU A 41 2.11 2.65 -0.01
C LEU A 41 3.49 2.28 0.57
N ARG A 42 4.43 1.83 -0.26
CA ARG A 42 5.81 1.51 0.15
C ARG A 42 6.51 2.73 0.73
N MET A 43 6.46 3.87 0.02
CA MET A 43 7.03 5.13 0.47
C MET A 43 6.43 5.59 1.79
N LYS A 44 5.10 5.50 1.93
CA LYS A 44 4.40 5.83 3.18
C LYS A 44 4.86 4.95 4.34
N ASN A 45 5.03 3.65 4.10
CA ASN A 45 5.52 2.70 5.09
C ASN A 45 6.96 3.03 5.52
N GLU A 46 7.84 3.30 4.55
CA GLU A 46 9.23 3.68 4.80
C GLU A 46 9.33 5.01 5.57
N MET A 47 8.58 6.03 5.16
CA MET A 47 8.50 7.31 5.87
C MET A 47 8.01 7.13 7.31
N THR A 48 7.01 6.26 7.52
CA THR A 48 6.50 5.96 8.86
C THR A 48 7.56 5.30 9.73
N LEU A 49 8.26 4.29 9.20
CA LEU A 49 9.32 3.58 9.91
C LEU A 49 10.49 4.49 10.23
N ASN A 50 10.91 5.32 9.27
CA ASN A 50 12.01 6.27 9.46
C ASN A 50 11.64 7.34 10.51
N ALA A 51 10.46 7.95 10.37
CA ALA A 51 9.96 8.93 11.34
C ALA A 51 9.84 8.32 12.75
N TYR A 52 9.31 7.09 12.86
CA TYR A 52 9.24 6.38 14.12
C TYR A 52 10.63 6.11 14.70
N SER A 53 11.58 5.59 13.91
CA SER A 53 12.93 5.29 14.38
C SER A 53 13.66 6.52 14.92
N THR A 54 13.47 7.67 14.25
CA THR A 54 14.06 8.95 14.64
C THR A 54 13.44 9.43 15.96
N VAL A 55 12.11 9.46 16.05
CA VAL A 55 11.40 10.00 17.22
C VAL A 55 11.44 9.03 18.42
N ARG A 56 11.62 7.73 18.20
CA ARG A 56 11.58 6.71 19.25
C ARG A 56 12.60 6.98 20.35
N LYS A 57 13.81 7.43 19.99
CA LYS A 57 14.86 7.74 20.97
C LYS A 57 14.45 8.93 21.83
N ASP A 58 14.05 10.04 21.20
CA ASP A 58 13.61 11.25 21.88
C ASP A 58 12.39 10.96 22.79
N LEU A 59 11.41 10.21 22.27
CA LEU A 59 10.22 9.83 23.01
C LEU A 59 10.58 8.99 24.23
N ARG A 60 11.49 8.03 24.10
CA ARG A 60 11.97 7.21 25.22
C ARG A 60 12.67 8.07 26.27
N ASP A 61 13.54 8.97 25.84
CA ASP A 61 14.32 9.82 26.74
C ASP A 61 13.42 10.80 27.51
N VAL A 62 12.52 11.49 26.82
CA VAL A 62 11.53 12.40 27.44
C VAL A 62 10.62 11.63 28.39
N THR A 63 10.10 10.46 27.97
CA THR A 63 9.24 9.63 28.82
C THR A 63 9.96 9.20 30.10
N ASN A 64 11.25 8.82 30.00
CA ASN A 64 12.04 8.44 31.16
C ASN A 64 12.25 9.61 32.13
N ARG A 65 12.48 10.83 31.62
CA ARG A 65 12.58 12.04 32.45
C ARG A 65 11.27 12.31 33.19
N VAL A 66 10.14 12.28 32.49
CA VAL A 66 8.81 12.50 33.05
C VAL A 66 8.51 11.44 34.12
N ARG A 67 8.75 10.16 33.84
CA ARG A 67 8.50 9.06 34.80
C ARG A 67 9.36 9.18 36.04
N LYS A 68 10.65 9.50 35.89
CA LYS A 68 11.57 9.66 37.02
C LYS A 68 11.15 10.83 37.92
N LYS A 69 10.73 11.96 37.34
CA LYS A 69 10.26 13.13 38.11
C LYS A 69 8.94 12.87 38.82
N LEU A 70 8.04 12.09 38.21
CA LEU A 70 6.74 11.77 38.78
C LEU A 70 6.74 10.52 39.68
N ASN A 71 7.87 9.82 39.79
CA ASN A 71 7.99 8.53 40.49
C ASN A 71 6.98 7.48 39.99
N ILE A 72 6.76 7.44 38.67
CA ILE A 72 5.86 6.50 38.01
C ILE A 72 6.66 5.25 37.64
N ASN A 73 6.37 4.14 38.31
CA ASN A 73 7.08 2.88 38.11
C ASN A 73 6.46 2.05 36.99
N ASP A 74 5.12 2.05 36.87
CA ASP A 74 4.42 1.34 35.82
C ASP A 74 3.85 2.28 34.75
N MET A 75 3.92 1.82 33.51
CA MET A 75 3.26 2.44 32.39
C MET A 75 1.72 2.46 32.54
N PHE A 76 1.16 1.61 33.41
CA PHE A 76 -0.28 1.54 33.68
C PHE A 76 -0.74 2.42 34.85
N ASP A 77 0.19 3.07 35.57
CA ASP A 77 -0.17 3.91 36.70
C ASP A 77 -0.88 5.17 36.20
N HIS A 78 -2.02 5.46 36.82
CA HIS A 78 -2.76 6.69 36.55
C HIS A 78 -2.03 7.86 37.21
N VAL A 79 -1.93 8.99 36.51
CA VAL A 79 -1.35 10.20 37.10
C VAL A 79 -2.36 10.76 38.11
N SER A 80 -1.97 10.86 39.38
CA SER A 80 -2.81 11.43 40.43
C SER A 80 -3.02 12.92 40.22
N GLU A 81 -4.09 13.50 40.75
CA GLU A 81 -4.32 14.95 40.66
C GLU A 81 -3.16 15.76 41.26
N GLU A 82 -2.53 15.26 42.33
CA GLU A 82 -1.32 15.87 42.92
C GLU A 82 -0.16 15.91 41.93
N GLN A 83 0.08 14.82 41.19
CA GLN A 83 1.10 14.79 40.13
C GLN A 83 0.73 15.74 38.98
N ILE A 84 -0.55 15.92 38.65
CA ILE A 84 -0.97 16.91 37.66
C ILE A 84 -0.70 18.33 38.16
N ASP A 85 -0.96 18.63 39.44
CA ASP A 85 -0.61 19.91 40.05
C ASP A 85 0.91 20.16 40.03
N MET A 86 1.71 19.13 40.31
CA MET A 86 3.17 19.19 40.16
C MET A 86 3.58 19.54 38.72
N ILE A 87 3.00 18.87 37.71
CA ILE A 87 3.26 19.19 36.29
C ILE A 87 2.87 20.63 35.97
N MET A 88 1.76 21.14 36.51
CA MET A 88 1.31 22.51 36.23
C MET A 88 2.21 23.56 36.87
N ASN A 89 2.77 23.27 38.05
CA ASN A 89 3.59 24.21 38.83
C ASN A 89 5.08 24.18 38.45
N ASP A 90 5.61 23.01 38.06
CA ASP A 90 7.01 22.86 37.62
C ASP A 90 7.13 23.13 36.11
N LYS A 91 7.80 24.24 35.76
CA LYS A 91 8.00 24.66 34.37
C LYS A 91 8.78 23.64 33.53
N GLU A 92 9.79 22.99 34.11
CA GLU A 92 10.63 22.04 33.39
C GLU A 92 9.87 20.74 33.14
N LEU A 93 9.18 20.23 34.16
CA LEU A 93 8.34 19.05 34.02
C LEU A 93 7.18 19.28 33.04
N ARG A 94 6.55 20.47 33.08
CA ARG A 94 5.53 20.86 32.10
C ARG A 94 6.07 20.86 30.68
N HIS A 95 7.29 21.35 30.50
CA HIS A 95 7.95 21.34 29.20
C HIS A 95 8.20 19.91 28.70
N ASP A 96 8.76 19.04 29.55
CA ASP A 96 8.98 17.62 29.21
C ASP A 96 7.66 16.91 28.83
N VAL A 97 6.58 17.11 29.60
CA VAL A 97 5.25 16.53 29.28
C VAL A 97 4.68 17.09 27.99
N SER A 98 4.83 18.40 27.76
CA SER A 98 4.38 19.05 26.53
C SER A 98 5.17 18.59 25.31
N GLU A 99 6.48 18.38 25.45
CA GLU A 99 7.35 17.85 24.40
C GLU A 99 6.91 16.43 24.03
N MET A 100 6.73 15.56 25.02
CA MET A 100 6.25 14.19 24.83
C MET A 100 4.89 14.15 24.09
N LEU A 101 3.90 14.92 24.57
CA LEU A 101 2.58 15.00 23.94
C LEU A 101 2.63 15.65 22.54
N GLY A 102 3.56 16.59 22.33
CA GLY A 102 3.84 17.19 21.03
C GLY A 102 4.32 16.16 20.01
N LEU A 103 5.22 15.24 20.41
CA LEU A 103 5.68 14.15 19.55
C LEU A 103 4.54 13.22 19.12
N PHE A 104 3.66 12.83 20.04
CA PHE A 104 2.47 12.04 19.71
C PHE A 104 1.52 12.79 18.77
N ASN A 105 1.30 14.08 19.02
CA ASN A 105 0.45 14.90 18.16
C ASN A 105 1.03 15.07 16.75
N LYS A 106 2.37 15.11 16.61
CA LYS A 106 3.03 15.13 15.30
C LYS A 106 2.73 13.87 14.48
N PHE A 107 2.73 12.69 15.11
CA PHE A 107 2.30 11.45 14.44
C PHE A 107 0.82 11.50 14.07
N ALA A 108 -0.03 12.01 14.96
CA ALA A 108 -1.46 12.14 14.68
C ALA A 108 -1.74 13.05 13.48
N VAL A 109 -1.05 14.19 13.38
CA VAL A 109 -1.11 15.09 12.23
C VAL A 109 -0.62 14.39 10.95
N GLY A 110 0.52 13.70 11.01
CA GLY A 110 1.04 12.96 9.86
C GLY A 110 0.10 11.86 9.36
N ILE A 111 -0.58 11.16 10.27
CA ILE A 111 -1.61 10.16 9.91
C ILE A 111 -2.85 10.85 9.31
N LYS A 112 -3.28 11.99 9.86
CA LYS A 112 -4.42 12.75 9.33
C LYS A 112 -4.19 13.21 7.88
N HIS A 113 -2.96 13.59 7.54
CA HIS A 113 -2.59 14.02 6.18
C HIS A 113 -2.13 12.87 5.29
N ASP A 114 -2.39 11.62 5.68
CA ASP A 114 -2.03 10.41 4.94
C ASP A 114 -0.52 10.23 4.67
N ILE A 115 0.33 10.96 5.39
CA ILE A 115 1.79 10.87 5.29
C ILE A 115 2.31 9.60 5.99
N PHE A 116 1.64 9.19 7.08
CA PHE A 116 2.02 8.01 7.86
C PHE A 116 0.95 6.92 7.81
N ASN A 117 1.41 5.67 7.82
CA ASN A 117 0.54 4.50 7.89
C ASN A 117 0.14 4.20 9.34
N ILE A 118 -1.14 4.36 9.64
CA ILE A 118 -1.70 4.10 10.97
C ILE A 118 -1.54 2.65 11.43
N TYR A 119 -1.59 1.67 10.51
CA TYR A 119 -1.47 0.26 10.85
C TYR A 119 -0.07 -0.09 11.35
N ILE A 120 0.97 0.47 10.72
CA ILE A 120 2.36 0.33 11.17
C ILE A 120 2.54 0.98 12.54
N ILE A 121 2.00 2.18 12.75
CA ILE A 121 2.07 2.83 14.07
C ILE A 121 1.35 2.00 15.14
N ASN A 122 0.21 1.39 14.81
CA ASN A 122 -0.53 0.52 15.71
C ASN A 122 0.30 -0.72 16.11
N GLU A 123 0.95 -1.36 15.14
CA GLU A 123 1.79 -2.53 15.37
C GLU A 123 3.02 -2.20 16.23
N LEU A 124 3.72 -1.09 15.91
CA LEU A 124 4.94 -0.70 16.63
C LEU A 124 4.65 -0.18 18.04
N SER A 125 3.57 0.60 18.20
CA SER A 125 3.36 1.37 19.44
C SER A 125 1.90 1.76 19.72
N GLY A 126 0.90 1.15 19.08
CA GLY A 126 -0.51 1.53 19.24
C GLY A 126 -0.99 1.48 20.69
N LYS A 127 -0.64 0.39 21.41
CA LYS A 127 -0.92 0.26 22.85
C LYS A 127 -0.25 1.35 23.68
N TYR A 128 0.94 1.80 23.27
CA TYR A 128 1.70 2.83 23.97
C TYR A 128 1.00 4.18 23.87
N PHE A 129 0.60 4.59 22.65
CA PHE A 129 -0.18 5.81 22.38
C PHE A 129 -1.48 5.83 23.19
N ILE A 130 -2.27 4.75 23.14
CA ILE A 130 -3.56 4.70 23.85
C ILE A 130 -3.37 4.88 25.37
N LYS A 131 -2.38 4.21 25.95
CA LYS A 131 -2.12 4.27 27.39
C LYS A 131 -1.62 5.64 27.82
N THR A 132 -0.64 6.19 27.12
CA THR A 132 -0.11 7.51 27.45
C THR A 132 -1.17 8.58 27.31
N HIS A 133 -2.06 8.49 26.31
CA HIS A 133 -3.21 9.37 26.21
C HIS A 133 -4.13 9.29 27.43
N LYS A 134 -4.52 8.08 27.85
CA LYS A 134 -5.35 7.87 29.05
C LYS A 134 -4.67 8.42 30.30
N GLN A 135 -3.38 8.13 30.46
CA GLN A 135 -2.57 8.53 31.61
C GLN A 135 -2.49 10.06 31.75
N PHE A 136 -2.30 10.79 30.65
CA PHE A 136 -2.18 12.26 30.65
C PHE A 136 -3.47 13.00 30.29
N LEU A 137 -4.61 12.30 30.19
CA LEU A 137 -5.89 12.91 29.87
C LEU A 137 -6.29 14.05 30.85
N PRO A 138 -6.07 13.95 32.18
CA PRO A 138 -6.36 15.05 33.09
C PRO A 138 -5.54 16.31 32.79
N TYR A 139 -4.24 16.15 32.48
CA TYR A 139 -3.37 17.25 32.06
C TYR A 139 -3.85 17.89 30.76
N ILE A 140 -4.15 17.07 29.74
CA ILE A 140 -4.67 17.54 28.44
C ILE A 140 -5.94 18.39 28.64
N LYS A 141 -6.89 17.91 29.47
CA LYS A 141 -8.12 18.65 29.77
C LYS A 141 -7.84 20.00 30.45
N ARG A 142 -6.87 20.08 31.36
CA ARG A 142 -6.51 21.34 32.04
C ARG A 142 -5.89 22.34 31.08
N VAL A 143 -4.95 21.93 30.23
CA VAL A 143 -4.33 22.81 29.24
C VAL A 143 -5.34 23.29 28.19
N ARG A 144 -6.33 22.45 27.84
CA ARG A 144 -7.40 22.83 26.90
C ARG A 144 -8.35 23.89 27.40
N LYS A 145 -8.40 24.19 28.70
CA LYS A 145 -9.15 25.34 29.23
C LYS A 145 -8.69 26.66 28.59
N ASN A 146 -7.40 26.73 28.21
CA ASN A 146 -6.82 27.91 27.58
C ASN A 146 -6.76 27.79 26.05
N SER A 147 -6.66 26.58 25.50
CA SER A 147 -6.65 26.34 24.05
C SER A 147 -7.26 24.99 23.69
N HIS A 148 -8.49 25.02 23.19
CA HIS A 148 -9.30 23.82 22.94
C HIS A 148 -8.70 22.88 21.87
N ILE A 149 -7.87 23.41 20.97
CA ILE A 149 -7.32 22.67 19.82
C ILE A 149 -6.09 21.83 20.23
N LEU A 150 -5.45 22.12 21.36
CA LEU A 150 -4.22 21.41 21.75
C LEU A 150 -4.47 19.90 21.90
N TYR A 151 -3.68 19.12 21.18
CA TYR A 151 -3.74 17.64 21.17
C TYR A 151 -5.04 17.04 20.62
N SER A 152 -5.89 17.79 19.91
CA SER A 152 -7.15 17.25 19.35
C SER A 152 -6.90 16.12 18.35
N GLU A 153 -5.85 16.25 17.54
CA GLU A 153 -5.47 15.21 16.58
C GLU A 153 -5.02 13.93 17.30
N TYR A 154 -4.34 14.07 18.44
CA TYR A 154 -3.97 12.92 19.25
C TYR A 154 -5.19 12.14 19.77
N ASP A 155 -6.27 12.83 20.18
CA ASP A 155 -7.52 12.16 20.56
C ASP A 155 -8.12 11.35 19.39
N ILE A 156 -8.12 11.93 18.19
CA ILE A 156 -8.64 11.28 16.97
C ILE A 156 -7.80 10.04 16.65
N LEU A 157 -6.47 10.16 16.72
CA LEU A 157 -5.56 9.04 16.52
C LEU A 157 -5.85 7.91 17.52
N VAL A 158 -5.98 8.22 18.80
CA VAL A 158 -6.22 7.23 19.85
C VAL A 158 -7.53 6.49 19.63
N LYS A 159 -8.60 7.17 19.20
CA LYS A 159 -9.87 6.53 18.83
C LYS A 159 -9.70 5.56 17.66
N LYS A 160 -9.03 5.98 16.59
CA LYS A 160 -8.74 5.10 15.44
C LYS A 160 -7.91 3.88 15.83
N LEU A 161 -6.91 4.06 16.69
CA LEU A 161 -6.09 2.93 17.20
C LEU A 161 -6.93 1.95 18.04
N GLN A 162 -7.88 2.45 18.84
CA GLN A 162 -8.79 1.61 19.61
C GLN A 162 -9.75 0.83 18.69
N GLU A 163 -10.26 1.47 17.63
CA GLU A 163 -11.10 0.82 16.61
C GLU A 163 -10.34 -0.32 15.92
N ILE A 164 -9.12 -0.07 15.42
CA ILE A 164 -8.27 -1.10 14.80
C ILE A 164 -8.00 -2.27 15.77
N GLN A 165 -7.73 -1.99 17.06
CA GLN A 165 -7.51 -3.05 18.05
C GLN A 165 -8.78 -3.86 18.33
N LYS A 166 -9.95 -3.23 18.31
CA LYS A 166 -11.23 -3.91 18.48
C LYS A 166 -11.54 -4.81 17.28
N GLU A 167 -11.30 -4.33 16.07
CA GLU A 167 -11.45 -5.10 14.83
C GLU A 167 -10.54 -6.33 14.82
N ASN A 168 -9.24 -6.15 15.10
CA ASN A 168 -8.27 -7.24 15.13
C ASN A 168 -8.63 -8.32 16.18
N ASN A 169 -9.07 -7.92 17.36
CA ASN A 169 -9.50 -8.87 18.40
C ASN A 169 -10.81 -9.59 18.03
N SER A 170 -11.67 -8.96 17.22
CA SER A 170 -12.93 -9.56 16.75
C SER A 170 -12.71 -10.53 15.57
N CYS A 171 -11.66 -10.31 14.77
CA CYS A 171 -11.27 -11.17 13.64
C CYS A 171 -10.53 -12.44 14.10
N MET A 172 -9.66 -12.31 15.11
CA MET A 172 -8.94 -13.45 15.72
C MET A 172 -9.85 -14.52 16.35
N LEU A 173 -11.12 -14.20 16.62
CA LEU A 173 -12.13 -15.16 17.09
C LEU A 173 -12.86 -15.89 15.94
N LYS A 174 -12.51 -15.61 14.68
CA LYS A 174 -13.10 -16.22 13.48
C LYS A 174 -12.07 -16.89 12.55
N ASP A 175 -10.78 -16.78 12.83
CA ASP A 175 -9.70 -17.00 11.87
C ASP A 175 -8.86 -18.28 12.10
N GLU A 176 -9.42 -19.37 12.64
CA GLU A 176 -8.78 -20.69 12.43
C GLU A 176 -8.88 -21.13 10.96
N ASP A 177 -9.87 -20.64 10.20
CA ASP A 177 -10.10 -21.02 8.80
C ASP A 177 -9.52 -20.04 7.75
N SER A 178 -9.07 -18.83 8.12
CA SER A 178 -8.68 -17.77 7.16
C SER A 178 -7.19 -17.70 6.82
N SER A 179 -6.33 -18.30 7.66
CA SER A 179 -4.89 -18.44 7.40
C SER A 179 -4.58 -19.23 6.11
N ILE A 180 -5.47 -20.17 5.75
CA ILE A 180 -5.39 -20.94 4.50
C ILE A 180 -5.70 -20.05 3.28
N PHE A 181 -6.62 -19.09 3.40
CA PHE A 181 -7.03 -18.20 2.31
C PHE A 181 -6.00 -17.12 1.96
N ILE A 182 -5.31 -16.57 2.96
CA ILE A 182 -4.24 -15.58 2.74
C ILE A 182 -3.04 -16.23 2.03
N THR A 183 -2.70 -17.46 2.42
CA THR A 183 -1.61 -18.23 1.81
C THR A 183 -1.95 -18.63 0.36
N LEU A 184 -3.20 -19.02 0.08
CA LEU A 184 -3.68 -19.30 -1.28
C LEU A 184 -3.70 -18.06 -2.19
N ASN A 185 -4.13 -16.90 -1.67
CA ASN A 185 -4.15 -15.67 -2.46
C ASN A 185 -2.73 -15.14 -2.75
N GLN A 186 -1.79 -15.23 -1.80
CA GLN A 186 -0.40 -14.85 -2.08
C GLN A 186 0.26 -15.76 -3.14
N LEU A 187 -0.04 -17.06 -3.14
CA LEU A 187 0.41 -17.99 -4.18
C LEU A 187 -0.25 -17.70 -5.54
N LEU A 188 -1.55 -17.40 -5.58
CA LEU A 188 -2.27 -17.07 -6.82
C LEU A 188 -1.82 -15.74 -7.44
N PHE A 189 -1.50 -14.72 -6.63
CA PHE A 189 -1.06 -13.42 -7.14
C PHE A 189 0.41 -13.38 -7.57
N SER A 190 1.31 -14.17 -6.95
CA SER A 190 2.70 -14.25 -7.44
C SER A 190 2.81 -15.02 -8.77
N SER A 191 1.86 -15.93 -9.04
CA SER A 191 1.75 -16.65 -10.31
C SER A 191 1.16 -15.76 -11.43
N SER A 192 0.31 -14.78 -11.08
CA SER A 192 -0.37 -13.94 -12.08
C SER A 192 0.56 -12.94 -12.77
N GLU A 193 1.57 -12.42 -12.08
CA GLU A 193 2.44 -11.36 -12.64
C GLU A 193 3.38 -11.88 -13.75
N ASN A 194 3.80 -13.14 -13.64
CA ASN A 194 4.59 -13.82 -14.69
C ASN A 194 3.72 -14.38 -15.81
N THR A 195 2.52 -14.88 -15.50
CA THR A 195 1.59 -15.39 -16.52
C THR A 195 1.00 -14.26 -17.36
N VAL A 196 0.72 -13.09 -16.80
CA VAL A 196 0.22 -11.92 -17.56
C VAL A 196 1.31 -11.35 -18.48
N LYS A 197 2.57 -11.31 -18.04
CA LYS A 197 3.72 -10.93 -18.90
C LYS A 197 3.93 -11.94 -20.03
N SER A 198 3.81 -13.24 -19.75
CA SER A 198 3.88 -14.29 -20.76
C SER A 198 2.74 -14.20 -21.78
N LEU A 199 1.50 -13.97 -21.33
CA LEU A 199 0.33 -13.89 -22.18
C LEU A 199 0.33 -12.65 -23.09
N THR A 200 0.85 -11.51 -22.60
CA THR A 200 1.01 -10.29 -23.41
C THR A 200 2.10 -10.45 -24.48
N ILE A 201 3.24 -11.07 -24.16
CA ILE A 201 4.26 -11.41 -25.15
C ILE A 201 3.69 -12.37 -26.20
N LEU A 202 2.94 -13.39 -25.75
CA LEU A 202 2.31 -14.38 -26.63
C LEU A 202 1.30 -13.74 -27.60
N THR A 203 0.46 -12.83 -27.13
CA THR A 203 -0.53 -12.12 -27.97
C THR A 203 0.14 -11.20 -28.99
N ILE A 204 1.25 -10.55 -28.64
CA ILE A 204 2.04 -9.74 -29.58
C ILE A 204 2.66 -10.65 -30.66
N VAL A 205 3.24 -11.79 -30.27
CA VAL A 205 3.83 -12.76 -31.21
C VAL A 205 2.77 -13.35 -32.15
N LEU A 206 1.60 -13.70 -31.62
CA LEU A 206 0.44 -14.17 -32.38
C LEU A 206 0.01 -13.17 -33.46
N MET A 207 0.01 -11.88 -33.14
CA MET A 207 -0.42 -10.85 -34.07
C MET A 207 0.61 -10.55 -35.14
N LEU A 208 1.91 -10.57 -34.80
CA LEU A 208 2.97 -10.46 -35.80
C LEU A 208 2.92 -11.63 -36.79
N LEU A 209 2.67 -12.85 -36.30
CA LEU A 209 2.57 -14.04 -37.15
C LEU A 209 1.33 -14.03 -38.06
N SER A 210 0.19 -13.52 -37.60
CA SER A 210 -1.00 -13.40 -38.44
C SER A 210 -0.81 -12.37 -39.56
N ILE A 211 -0.14 -11.24 -39.29
CA ILE A 211 0.21 -10.24 -40.30
C ILE A 211 1.15 -10.84 -41.35
N VAL A 212 2.17 -11.58 -40.92
CA VAL A 212 3.12 -12.27 -41.83
C VAL A 212 2.39 -13.31 -42.69
N ALA A 213 1.48 -14.10 -42.11
CA ALA A 213 0.70 -15.09 -42.85
C ALA A 213 -0.22 -14.45 -43.91
N ILE A 214 -0.88 -13.34 -43.59
CA ILE A 214 -1.71 -12.57 -44.54
C ILE A 214 -0.84 -12.02 -45.68
N TYR A 215 0.33 -11.45 -45.36
CA TYR A 215 1.24 -10.88 -46.33
C TYR A 215 1.79 -11.94 -47.30
N ILE A 216 2.17 -13.11 -46.78
CA ILE A 216 2.66 -14.24 -47.57
C ILE A 216 1.56 -14.79 -48.50
N ASN A 217 0.32 -14.91 -48.02
CA ASN A 217 -0.81 -15.42 -48.81
C ASN A 217 -1.22 -14.46 -49.95
N ASN A 218 -0.92 -13.17 -49.83
CA ASN A 218 -1.26 -12.18 -50.85
C ASN A 218 -0.19 -12.05 -51.95
N ILE A 219 1.06 -12.39 -51.64
CA ILE A 219 2.20 -12.30 -52.59
C ILE A 219 2.39 -13.61 -53.37
N TYR A 220 2.09 -14.75 -52.76
CA TYR A 220 2.27 -16.05 -53.38
C TYR A 220 0.96 -16.82 -53.40
N THR A 221 0.64 -17.45 -54.53
CA THR A 221 -0.35 -18.56 -54.63
C THR A 221 0.21 -19.77 -53.88
N ILE A 222 0.38 -19.65 -52.56
CA ILE A 222 0.87 -20.74 -51.74
C ILE A 222 -0.25 -21.77 -51.64
N PRO A 223 0.03 -23.05 -51.93
CA PRO A 223 -0.95 -24.10 -51.74
C PRO A 223 -1.39 -24.11 -50.27
N THR A 224 -2.71 -24.06 -50.07
CA THR A 224 -3.40 -23.97 -48.77
C THR A 224 -2.94 -24.99 -47.72
N PHE A 225 -2.27 -26.06 -48.15
CA PHE A 225 -1.65 -27.06 -47.29
C PHE A 225 -0.49 -26.51 -46.42
N LEU A 226 0.34 -25.61 -46.95
CA LEU A 226 1.46 -25.02 -46.19
C LEU A 226 0.99 -24.11 -45.05
N ILE A 227 -0.10 -23.37 -45.28
CA ILE A 227 -0.74 -22.54 -44.24
C ILE A 227 -1.25 -23.43 -43.10
N LYS A 228 -1.86 -24.59 -43.42
CA LYS A 228 -2.33 -25.54 -42.41
C LYS A 228 -1.19 -26.12 -41.56
N ILE A 229 -0.02 -26.40 -42.17
CA ILE A 229 1.15 -26.91 -41.43
C ILE A 229 1.68 -25.84 -40.47
N ILE A 230 1.79 -24.57 -40.92
CA ILE A 230 2.28 -23.48 -40.08
C ILE A 230 1.32 -23.26 -38.89
N VAL A 231 0.01 -23.24 -39.14
CA VAL A 231 -1.00 -23.13 -38.07
C VAL A 231 -0.93 -24.32 -37.10
N MET A 232 -0.72 -25.54 -37.59
CA MET A 232 -0.64 -26.74 -36.73
C MET A 232 0.64 -26.78 -35.88
N LEU A 233 1.80 -26.45 -36.46
CA LEU A 233 3.06 -26.34 -35.73
C LEU A 233 2.99 -25.23 -34.67
N PHE A 234 2.26 -24.17 -34.97
CA PHE A 234 2.05 -23.06 -34.07
C PHE A 234 1.10 -23.40 -32.92
N VAL A 235 -0.03 -24.07 -33.18
CA VAL A 235 -0.95 -24.56 -32.13
C VAL A 235 -0.26 -25.54 -31.19
N THR A 236 0.63 -26.39 -31.71
CA THR A 236 1.39 -27.34 -30.90
C THR A 236 2.46 -26.66 -30.03
N THR A 237 3.13 -25.61 -30.52
CA THR A 237 4.03 -24.80 -29.67
C THR A 237 3.27 -24.01 -28.61
N LEU A 238 2.07 -23.52 -28.94
CA LEU A 238 1.19 -22.81 -28.00
C LEU A 238 0.72 -23.71 -26.86
N MET A 239 0.33 -24.95 -27.18
CA MET A 239 -0.02 -25.97 -26.19
C MET A 239 1.17 -26.31 -25.28
N LEU A 240 2.39 -26.36 -25.84
CA LEU A 240 3.59 -26.70 -25.06
C LEU A 240 3.95 -25.60 -24.04
N ILE A 241 3.79 -24.33 -24.42
CA ILE A 241 4.09 -23.17 -23.55
C ILE A 241 3.03 -22.99 -22.47
N MET A 242 1.76 -23.34 -22.73
CA MET A 242 0.70 -23.27 -21.71
C MET A 242 0.78 -24.38 -20.64
N ILE A 243 1.54 -25.45 -20.90
CA ILE A 243 1.74 -26.57 -19.96
C ILE A 243 2.91 -26.30 -18.99
N GLN A 244 3.79 -25.34 -19.31
CA GLN A 244 4.94 -24.94 -18.47
C GLN A 244 4.61 -23.75 -17.56
#